data_AF-A0A8B6LP02-F1
#
_entry.id   AF-A0A8B6LP02-F1
#
_cell.length_a   1.000
_cell.length_b   1.000
_cell.length_c   1.000
_cell.angle_alpha   90.00
_cell.angle_beta   90.00
_cell.angle_gamma   90.00
#
_symmetry.space_group_name_H-M   'P 1'
#
loop_
_entity.id
_entity.type
_entity.pdbx_description
1 polymer ?
#
loop_
_entity_poly.entity_id
_entity_poly.type
_entity_poly.pdbx_seq_one_letter_code
_entity_poly.pdbx_strand_id
1 'polypeptide(L)'
;MRLVVLKASSLQKFSTQLAKAAAGGSGASLERLQALNPHIDFTALSAGMAIFLPDTPGLAATDSSSLDGGAFDAFAADLANGMQAAAARAKAGTDQLAADRSDVAAMLKTATLKRLLDGDATLKAQVDDVNAQFAKDQRNAQDGLQQIGAMQQDAAAEMAALGKLFGQAQGLAPSPSGRGLG
;
A
#
# COMPACT_ATOMS: atom_id res chain seq x y z
N MET A 1 18.20 12.76 3.04
CA MET A 1 17.74 11.46 2.51
C MET A 1 16.59 11.75 1.56
N ARG A 2 16.56 11.14 0.38
CA ARG A 2 15.57 11.37 -0.67
C ARG A 2 14.89 10.07 -1.08
N LEU A 3 13.61 10.15 -1.46
CA LEU A 3 12.84 9.03 -1.99
C LEU A 3 12.69 9.23 -3.50
N VAL A 4 13.07 8.23 -4.30
CA VAL A 4 12.85 8.26 -5.75
C VAL A 4 11.79 7.24 -6.10
N VAL A 5 10.65 7.72 -6.59
CA VAL A 5 9.56 6.88 -7.10
C VAL A 5 9.76 6.65 -8.59
N LEU A 6 9.90 5.38 -8.98
CA LEU A 6 10.12 4.99 -10.36
C LEU A 6 8.81 5.13 -11.15
N LYS A 7 8.75 6.11 -12.05
CA LYS A 7 7.59 6.31 -12.96
C LYS A 7 7.61 5.40 -14.19
N ALA A 8 8.70 4.69 -14.47
CA ALA A 8 8.82 3.81 -15.64
C ALA A 8 9.58 2.52 -15.29
N SER A 9 9.15 1.41 -15.90
CA SER A 9 9.58 0.02 -15.67
C SER A 9 10.92 -0.36 -16.31
N SER A 10 11.87 0.57 -16.46
CA SER A 10 13.16 0.23 -17.08
C SER A 10 14.34 0.84 -16.34
N LEU A 11 15.21 -0.03 -15.85
CA LEU A 11 16.48 0.31 -15.22
C LEU A 11 17.38 1.16 -16.11
N GLN A 12 17.37 0.99 -17.44
CA GLN A 12 18.13 1.86 -18.35
C GLN A 12 17.68 3.33 -18.29
N LYS A 13 16.37 3.60 -18.16
CA LYS A 13 15.89 4.99 -18.06
C LYS A 13 16.23 5.58 -16.70
N PHE A 14 16.14 4.77 -15.64
CA PHE A 14 16.56 5.16 -14.31
C PHE A 14 18.07 5.44 -14.24
N SER A 15 18.91 4.57 -14.80
CA SER A 15 20.37 4.76 -14.84
C SER A 15 20.76 5.95 -15.71
N THR A 16 20.05 6.20 -16.82
CA THR A 16 20.28 7.38 -17.67
C THR A 16 19.87 8.67 -16.97
N GLN A 17 18.76 8.66 -16.22
CA GLN A 17 18.35 9.78 -15.37
C GLN A 17 19.36 10.04 -14.26
N LEU A 18 19.88 8.98 -13.63
CA LEU A 18 20.87 9.06 -12.56
C LEU A 18 22.28 9.39 -13.06
N ALA A 19 22.59 9.08 -14.32
CA ALA A 19 23.83 9.46 -15.00
C ALA A 19 23.80 10.90 -15.54
N LYS A 20 22.61 11.42 -15.87
CA LYS A 20 22.42 12.83 -16.26
C LYS A 20 22.44 13.75 -15.03
N ALA A 21 22.02 13.20 -13.89
CA ALA A 21 22.06 13.78 -12.54
C ALA A 21 23.48 13.95 -11.98
N ALA A 22 24.28 12.89 -12.05
CA ALA A 22 25.69 12.92 -11.73
C ALA A 22 26.41 13.63 -12.89
N ALA A 23 26.96 14.83 -12.68
CA ALA A 23 27.69 15.57 -13.72
C ALA A 23 29.03 14.91 -14.13
N GLY A 24 29.01 13.64 -14.55
CA GLY A 24 30.15 12.82 -14.92
C GLY A 24 30.17 11.47 -14.20
N GLY A 25 29.78 10.39 -14.90
CA GLY A 25 30.07 9.01 -14.49
C GLY A 25 28.84 8.15 -14.17
N SER A 26 28.29 7.48 -15.19
CA SER A 26 27.15 6.57 -15.08
C SER A 26 27.43 5.26 -14.33
N GLY A 27 28.69 4.81 -14.28
CA GLY A 27 29.07 3.51 -13.68
C GLY A 27 29.17 3.53 -12.15
N ALA A 28 29.88 4.51 -11.60
CA ALA A 28 30.19 4.57 -10.16
C ALA A 28 28.95 4.83 -9.28
N SER A 29 27.91 5.46 -9.85
CA SER A 29 26.67 5.76 -9.15
C SER A 29 25.82 4.51 -8.94
N LEU A 30 25.73 3.62 -9.93
CA LEU A 30 24.89 2.42 -9.86
C LEU A 30 25.50 1.34 -8.96
N GLU A 31 26.83 1.15 -9.02
CA GLU A 31 27.56 0.28 -8.10
C GLU A 31 27.43 0.73 -6.64
N ARG A 32 27.46 2.06 -6.40
CA ARG A 32 27.18 2.60 -5.06
C ARG A 32 25.73 2.37 -4.61
N LEU A 33 24.77 2.48 -5.52
CA LEU A 33 23.36 2.21 -5.20
C LEU A 33 23.13 0.74 -4.84
N GLN A 34 23.77 -0.17 -5.58
CA GLN A 34 23.78 -1.60 -5.25
C GLN A 34 24.47 -1.87 -3.91
N ALA A 35 25.60 -1.21 -3.63
CA ALA A 35 26.30 -1.35 -2.36
C ALA A 35 25.48 -0.84 -1.15
N LEU A 36 24.69 0.22 -1.34
CA LEU A 36 23.82 0.78 -0.30
C LEU A 36 22.53 -0.02 -0.12
N ASN A 37 22.07 -0.72 -1.17
CA ASN A 37 20.83 -1.49 -1.15
C ASN A 37 21.04 -2.91 -1.72
N PRO A 38 21.83 -3.76 -1.03
CA PRO A 38 22.14 -5.11 -1.53
C PRO A 38 20.90 -6.03 -1.60
N HIS A 39 19.80 -5.63 -0.96
CA HIS A 39 18.53 -6.34 -0.95
C HIS A 39 17.60 -5.96 -2.13
N ILE A 40 17.93 -4.91 -2.89
CA ILE A 40 17.14 -4.50 -4.05
C ILE A 40 17.67 -5.21 -5.28
N ASP A 41 16.82 -6.03 -5.91
CA ASP A 41 17.10 -6.51 -7.25
C ASP A 41 16.76 -5.41 -8.27
N PHE A 42 17.81 -4.70 -8.68
CA PHE A 42 17.71 -3.64 -9.65
C PHE A 42 17.19 -4.16 -11.01
N THR A 43 17.39 -5.44 -11.34
CA THR A 43 16.89 -6.02 -12.61
C THR A 43 15.38 -6.24 -12.62
N ALA A 44 14.72 -6.26 -11.46
CA ALA A 44 13.28 -6.48 -11.28
C ALA A 44 12.50 -5.18 -10.95
N LEU A 45 13.02 -4.01 -11.32
CA LEU A 45 12.39 -2.73 -10.97
C LEU A 45 11.09 -2.47 -11.75
N SER A 46 9.95 -2.62 -11.07
CA SER A 46 8.62 -2.23 -11.56
C SER A 46 8.32 -0.74 -11.31
N ALA A 47 7.45 -0.19 -12.15
CA ALA A 47 6.91 1.16 -11.94
C ALA A 47 6.09 1.20 -10.64
N GLY A 48 6.24 2.29 -9.87
CA GLY A 48 5.59 2.46 -8.56
C GLY A 48 6.46 2.06 -7.36
N MET A 49 7.63 1.45 -7.57
CA MET A 49 8.57 1.23 -6.47
C MET A 49 9.30 2.52 -6.07
N ALA A 50 9.54 2.64 -4.77
CA ALA A 50 10.18 3.79 -4.16
C ALA A 50 11.52 3.37 -3.52
N ILE A 51 12.61 4.05 -3.89
CA ILE A 51 13.96 3.75 -3.41
C ILE A 51 14.46 4.92 -2.56
N PHE A 52 14.98 4.62 -1.37
CA PHE A 52 15.60 5.61 -0.49
C PHE A 52 17.07 5.81 -0.85
N LEU A 53 17.49 7.06 -0.98
CA LEU A 53 18.83 7.46 -1.35
C LEU A 53 19.39 8.47 -0.34
N PRO A 54 20.65 8.34 0.11
CA PRO A 54 21.29 9.37 0.90
C PRO A 54 21.58 10.62 0.07
N ASP A 55 21.50 11.80 0.70
CA ASP A 55 21.90 13.06 0.06
C ASP A 55 23.41 13.16 0.02
N THR A 56 23.99 12.52 -1.01
CA THR A 56 25.41 12.61 -1.30
C THR A 56 25.62 13.42 -2.58
N PRO A 57 26.63 14.31 -2.61
CA PRO A 57 26.98 15.05 -3.82
C PRO A 57 27.41 14.05 -4.89
N GLY A 58 26.71 14.06 -6.04
CA GLY A 58 26.92 13.11 -7.15
C GLY A 58 25.71 12.23 -7.48
N LEU A 59 24.70 12.12 -6.61
CA LEU A 59 23.45 11.41 -6.93
C LEU A 59 22.27 12.36 -7.26
N ALA A 60 22.50 13.67 -7.24
CA ALA A 60 21.48 14.72 -7.37
C ALA A 60 20.82 14.71 -8.75
N ALA A 61 19.66 14.05 -8.87
CA ALA A 61 18.88 14.08 -10.08
C ALA A 61 18.19 15.41 -10.23
N THR A 62 18.37 16.03 -11.40
CA THR A 62 17.75 17.28 -11.81
C THR A 62 16.21 17.20 -11.80
N ASP A 63 15.65 15.99 -11.73
CA ASP A 63 14.21 15.70 -11.62
C ASP A 63 13.81 14.99 -10.30
N SER A 64 14.68 14.97 -9.27
CA SER A 64 14.29 14.47 -7.94
C SER A 64 13.85 15.62 -7.05
N SER A 65 12.56 15.68 -6.75
CA SER A 65 12.05 16.50 -5.66
C SER A 65 12.63 15.95 -4.36
N SER A 66 13.33 16.79 -3.59
CA SER A 66 13.48 16.50 -2.16
C SER A 66 12.08 16.37 -1.58
N LEU A 67 11.84 15.45 -0.64
CA LEU A 67 10.60 15.41 0.12
C LEU A 67 10.53 16.70 0.95
N ASP A 68 10.09 17.78 0.33
CA ASP A 68 9.46 18.88 1.02
C ASP A 68 8.21 18.34 1.72
N GLY A 69 7.83 18.92 2.86
CA GLY A 69 6.76 18.36 3.71
C GLY A 69 5.48 18.03 2.94
N GLY A 70 5.16 18.80 1.90
CA GLY A 70 3.98 18.59 1.05
C GLY A 70 3.98 17.31 0.22
N ALA A 71 5.14 16.81 -0.24
CA ALA A 71 5.20 15.57 -1.02
C ALA A 71 4.97 14.32 -0.15
N PHE A 72 5.41 14.36 1.12
CA PHE A 72 5.11 13.30 2.09
C PHE A 72 3.62 13.32 2.48
N ASP A 73 3.07 14.50 2.73
CA ASP A 73 1.65 14.65 3.06
C ASP A 73 0.74 14.17 1.93
N ALA A 74 1.09 14.45 0.67
CA ALA A 74 0.37 13.94 -0.51
C ALA A 74 0.41 12.40 -0.58
N PHE A 75 1.58 11.79 -0.35
CA PHE A 75 1.71 10.34 -0.31
C PHE A 75 0.91 9.71 0.84
N ALA A 76 0.94 10.33 2.03
CA ALA A 76 0.17 9.88 3.18
C ALA A 76 -1.34 9.92 2.89
N ALA A 77 -1.81 10.98 2.22
CA ALA A 77 -3.20 11.11 1.80
C ALA A 77 -3.58 10.03 0.76
N ASP A 78 -2.75 9.79 -0.25
CA ASP A 78 -3.00 8.76 -1.26
C ASP A 78 -3.07 7.35 -0.66
N LEU A 79 -2.17 7.04 0.28
CA LEU A 79 -2.20 5.77 1.01
C LEU A 79 -3.47 5.62 1.84
N ALA A 80 -3.85 6.65 2.60
CA ALA A 80 -5.08 6.65 3.40
C ALA A 80 -6.32 6.45 2.52
N ASN A 81 -6.41 7.16 1.40
CA ASN A 81 -7.49 7.04 0.43
C ASN A 81 -7.56 5.63 -0.17
N GLY A 82 -6.40 5.06 -0.54
CA GLY A 82 -6.29 3.71 -1.08
C GLY A 82 -6.79 2.65 -0.10
N MET A 83 -6.37 2.75 1.17
CA MET A 83 -6.83 1.84 2.22
C MET A 83 -8.33 2.00 2.50
N GLN A 84 -8.84 3.22 2.54
CA GLN A 84 -10.28 3.48 2.74
C GLN A 84 -11.11 2.88 1.60
N ALA A 85 -10.66 3.03 0.34
CA ALA A 85 -11.31 2.43 -0.81
C ALA A 85 -11.27 0.89 -0.75
N ALA A 86 -10.16 0.29 -0.30
CA ALA A 86 -10.05 -1.15 -0.11
C ALA A 86 -11.04 -1.66 0.96
N ALA A 87 -11.12 -0.98 2.11
CA ALA A 87 -12.08 -1.32 3.17
C ALA A 87 -13.53 -1.18 2.71
N ALA A 88 -13.86 -0.13 1.95
CA ALA A 88 -15.20 0.06 1.40
C ALA A 88 -15.59 -1.07 0.44
N ARG A 89 -14.67 -1.51 -0.44
CA ARG A 89 -14.90 -2.66 -1.34
C ARG A 89 -15.07 -3.97 -0.57
N ALA A 90 -14.24 -4.20 0.45
CA ALA A 90 -14.36 -5.37 1.30
C ALA A 90 -15.73 -5.41 1.98
N LYS A 91 -16.18 -4.28 2.54
CA LYS A 91 -17.50 -4.17 3.18
C LYS A 91 -18.65 -4.39 2.20
N ALA A 92 -18.59 -3.77 1.01
CA ALA A 92 -19.60 -3.99 -0.01
C ALA A 92 -19.67 -5.47 -0.44
N GLY A 93 -18.53 -6.14 -0.54
CA GLY A 93 -18.48 -7.58 -0.82
C GLY A 93 -19.12 -8.42 0.28
N THR A 94 -18.89 -8.10 1.56
CA THR A 94 -19.54 -8.81 2.67
C THR A 94 -21.04 -8.58 2.74
N ASP A 95 -21.50 -7.36 2.44
CA ASP A 95 -22.91 -7.02 2.42
C ASP A 95 -23.62 -7.75 1.26
N GLN A 96 -22.98 -7.85 0.09
CA GLN A 96 -23.49 -8.63 -1.04
C GLN A 96 -23.59 -10.12 -0.72
N LEU A 97 -22.55 -10.72 -0.12
CA LEU A 97 -22.57 -12.12 0.29
C LEU A 97 -23.70 -12.41 1.30
N ALA A 98 -23.98 -11.46 2.21
CA ALA A 98 -25.09 -11.58 3.15
C ALA A 98 -26.46 -11.53 2.44
N ALA A 99 -26.61 -10.68 1.42
CA ALA A 99 -27.81 -10.61 0.59
C ALA A 99 -28.01 -11.90 -0.21
N ASP A 100 -26.99 -12.37 -0.93
CA ASP A 100 -27.04 -13.60 -1.72
C ASP A 100 -27.43 -14.80 -0.84
N ARG A 101 -26.88 -14.89 0.39
CA ARG A 101 -27.26 -15.92 1.36
C ARG A 101 -28.73 -15.84 1.74
N SER A 102 -29.26 -14.65 1.96
CA SER A 102 -30.68 -14.46 2.29
C SER A 102 -31.58 -14.96 1.15
N ASP A 103 -31.20 -14.66 -0.09
CA ASP A 103 -31.95 -15.08 -1.28
C ASP A 103 -31.90 -16.60 -1.47
N VAL A 104 -30.73 -17.22 -1.30
CA VAL A 104 -30.59 -18.69 -1.32
C VAL A 104 -31.42 -19.34 -0.22
N ALA A 105 -31.38 -18.81 1.01
CA ALA A 105 -32.17 -19.31 2.12
C ALA A 105 -33.69 -19.17 1.87
N ALA A 106 -34.12 -18.11 1.20
CA ALA A 106 -35.50 -17.92 0.79
C ALA A 106 -35.93 -18.95 -0.27
N MET A 107 -35.09 -19.22 -1.26
CA MET A 107 -35.34 -20.25 -2.27
C MET A 107 -35.48 -21.65 -1.66
N LEU A 108 -34.61 -22.01 -0.72
CA LEU A 108 -34.64 -23.29 -0.01
C LEU A 108 -35.92 -23.48 0.83
N LYS A 109 -36.57 -22.39 1.26
CA LYS A 109 -37.81 -22.43 2.03
C LYS A 109 -39.07 -22.59 1.17
N THR A 110 -38.95 -22.55 -0.16
CA THR A 110 -40.10 -22.77 -1.05
C THR A 110 -40.69 -24.17 -0.85
N ALA A 111 -42.01 -24.32 -0.99
CA ALA A 111 -42.71 -25.56 -0.68
C ALA A 111 -42.19 -26.79 -1.47
N THR A 112 -41.76 -26.58 -2.72
CA THR A 112 -41.21 -27.62 -3.59
C THR A 112 -39.85 -28.11 -3.09
N LEU A 113 -38.91 -27.19 -2.80
CA LEU A 113 -37.59 -27.54 -2.28
C LEU A 113 -37.68 -28.12 -0.87
N LYS A 114 -38.57 -27.60 -0.03
CA LYS A 114 -38.80 -28.14 1.31
C LYS A 114 -39.25 -29.60 1.26
N ARG A 115 -40.21 -29.96 0.40
CA ARG A 115 -40.63 -31.36 0.22
C ARG A 115 -39.52 -32.25 -0.30
N LEU A 116 -38.66 -31.73 -1.20
CA LEU A 116 -37.51 -32.46 -1.69
C LEU A 116 -36.49 -32.74 -0.57
N LEU A 117 -36.19 -31.73 0.25
CA LEU A 117 -35.28 -31.86 1.39
C LEU A 117 -35.83 -32.76 2.50
N ASP A 118 -37.14 -32.73 2.74
CA ASP A 118 -37.79 -33.62 3.71
C ASP A 118 -37.82 -35.08 3.21
N GLY A 119 -37.75 -35.29 1.88
CA GLY A 119 -37.69 -36.61 1.25
C GLY A 119 -36.28 -37.20 1.12
N ASP A 120 -35.22 -36.38 1.27
CA ASP A 120 -33.82 -36.80 1.16
C ASP A 120 -32.97 -36.24 2.31
N ALA A 121 -32.70 -37.10 3.28
CA ALA A 121 -31.90 -36.75 4.46
C ALA A 121 -30.44 -36.40 4.12
N THR A 122 -29.88 -36.96 3.04
CA THR A 122 -28.51 -36.66 2.60
C THR A 122 -28.44 -35.25 2.04
N LEU A 123 -29.40 -34.90 1.18
CA LEU A 123 -29.51 -33.55 0.61
C LEU A 123 -29.75 -32.51 1.71
N LYS A 124 -30.60 -32.84 2.69
CA LYS A 124 -30.82 -31.98 3.86
C LYS A 124 -29.53 -31.71 4.64
N ALA A 125 -28.74 -32.74 4.92
CA ALA A 125 -27.46 -32.60 5.61
C ALA A 125 -26.48 -31.72 4.81
N GLN A 126 -26.40 -31.89 3.49
CA GLN A 126 -25.56 -31.04 2.63
C GLN A 126 -25.97 -29.56 2.68
N VAL A 127 -27.27 -29.27 2.69
CA VAL A 127 -27.78 -27.89 2.83
C VAL A 127 -27.43 -27.32 4.20
N ASP A 128 -27.52 -28.11 5.27
CA ASP A 128 -27.16 -27.68 6.61
C ASP A 128 -25.64 -27.41 6.73
N ASP A 129 -24.79 -28.25 6.12
CA ASP A 129 -23.34 -28.05 6.04
C ASP A 129 -22.97 -26.77 5.29
N VAL A 130 -23.62 -26.52 4.14
CA VAL A 130 -23.43 -25.30 3.36
C VAL A 130 -23.84 -24.06 4.19
N ASN A 131 -24.96 -24.14 4.91
CA ASN A 131 -25.40 -23.06 5.82
C ASN A 131 -24.40 -22.80 6.95
N ALA A 132 -23.80 -23.84 7.52
CA ALA A 132 -22.77 -23.73 8.53
C ALA A 132 -21.50 -23.10 7.98
N GLN A 133 -21.08 -23.51 6.77
CA GLN A 133 -19.94 -22.93 6.08
C GLN A 133 -20.16 -21.44 5.77
N PHE A 134 -21.35 -21.05 5.29
CA PHE A 134 -21.69 -19.64 5.10
C PHE A 134 -21.62 -18.82 6.39
N ALA A 135 -22.07 -19.38 7.52
CA ALA A 135 -21.98 -18.69 8.81
C ALA A 135 -20.52 -18.50 9.26
N LYS A 136 -19.64 -19.47 8.98
CA LYS A 136 -18.20 -19.37 9.22
C LYS A 136 -17.56 -18.31 8.32
N ASP A 137 -17.88 -18.32 7.03
CA ASP A 137 -17.33 -17.36 6.07
C ASP A 137 -17.77 -15.93 6.39
N GLN A 138 -19.01 -15.74 6.85
CA GLN A 138 -19.48 -14.44 7.32
C GLN A 138 -18.69 -13.93 8.54
N ARG A 139 -18.38 -14.80 9.50
CA ARG A 139 -17.52 -14.43 10.65
C ARG A 139 -16.11 -14.09 10.21
N ASN A 140 -15.49 -14.95 9.38
CA ASN A 140 -14.15 -14.71 8.86
C ASN A 140 -14.06 -13.37 8.11
N ALA A 141 -15.11 -13.02 7.35
CA ALA A 141 -15.14 -11.77 6.63
C ALA A 141 -15.31 -10.55 7.57
N GLN A 142 -16.10 -10.67 8.63
CA GLN A 142 -16.20 -9.64 9.68
C GLN A 142 -14.87 -9.46 10.42
N ASP A 143 -14.19 -10.55 10.76
CA ASP A 143 -12.87 -10.52 11.40
C ASP A 143 -11.84 -9.87 10.47
N GLY A 144 -11.88 -10.19 9.17
CA GLY A 144 -11.05 -9.54 8.15
C GLY A 144 -11.30 -8.03 8.03
N LEU A 145 -12.56 -7.59 8.11
CA LEU A 145 -12.88 -6.16 8.13
C LEU A 145 -12.33 -5.45 9.38
N GLN A 146 -12.38 -6.10 10.54
CA GLN A 146 -11.79 -5.56 11.77
C GLN A 146 -10.27 -5.46 11.65
N GLN A 147 -9.61 -6.47 11.08
CA GLN A 147 -8.17 -6.46 10.82
C GLN A 147 -7.76 -5.33 9.86
N ILE A 148 -8.52 -5.12 8.77
CA ILE A 148 -8.28 -3.99 7.86
C ILE A 148 -8.41 -2.66 8.61
N GLY A 149 -9.39 -2.52 9.50
CA GLY A 149 -9.54 -1.33 10.35
C GLY A 149 -8.36 -1.11 11.29
N ALA A 150 -7.84 -2.16 11.91
CA ALA A 150 -6.64 -2.08 12.75
C ALA A 150 -5.40 -1.70 11.92
N MET A 151 -5.19 -2.33 10.77
CA MET A 151 -4.08 -2.01 9.87
C MET A 151 -4.13 -0.55 9.38
N GLN A 152 -5.32 0.00 9.12
CA GLN A 152 -5.48 1.41 8.77
C GLN A 152 -5.02 2.35 9.89
N GLN A 153 -5.34 2.01 11.14
CA GLN A 153 -4.92 2.78 12.31
C GLN A 153 -3.41 2.71 12.51
N ASP A 154 -2.84 1.51 12.41
CA ASP A 154 -1.40 1.29 12.56
C ASP A 154 -0.62 2.01 11.46
N ALA A 155 -1.05 1.89 10.20
CA ALA A 155 -0.45 2.60 9.08
C ALA A 155 -0.53 4.12 9.24
N ALA A 156 -1.67 4.66 9.72
CA ALA A 156 -1.80 6.09 9.99
C ALA A 156 -0.86 6.54 11.13
N ALA A 157 -0.71 5.74 12.18
CA ALA A 157 0.18 6.03 13.29
C ALA A 157 1.66 6.02 12.85
N GLU A 158 2.05 5.04 12.02
CA GLU A 158 3.40 4.92 11.49
C GLU A 158 3.74 6.07 10.53
N MET A 159 2.80 6.44 9.64
CA MET A 159 2.94 7.61 8.77
C MET A 159 3.08 8.91 9.57
N ALA A 160 2.33 9.07 10.66
CA ALA A 160 2.47 10.23 11.55
C ALA A 160 3.84 10.26 12.26
N ALA A 161 4.37 9.09 12.66
CA ALA A 161 5.69 8.98 13.26
C ALA A 161 6.79 9.33 12.25
N LEU A 162 6.70 8.82 11.01
CA LEU A 162 7.60 9.16 9.92
C LEU A 162 7.55 10.66 9.60
N GLY A 163 6.35 11.24 9.50
CA GLY A 163 6.18 12.68 9.25
C GLY A 163 6.89 13.55 10.29
N LYS A 164 6.85 13.17 11.58
CA LYS A 164 7.58 13.87 12.64
C LYS A 164 9.10 13.78 12.47
N LEU A 165 9.63 12.62 12.09
CA LEU A 165 11.06 12.44 11.83
C LEU A 165 11.54 13.31 10.66
N PHE A 166 10.76 13.36 9.57
CA PHE A 166 11.07 14.20 8.42
C PHE A 166 10.93 15.70 8.73
N GLY A 167 9.94 16.11 9.52
CA GLY A 167 9.78 17.48 9.97
C GLY A 167 10.89 17.96 10.91
N GLN A 168 11.39 17.10 11.79
CA GLN A 168 12.53 17.41 12.67
C GLN A 168 13.85 17.56 11.92
N ALA A 169 14.07 16.77 10.86
CA ALA A 169 15.28 16.87 10.04
C ALA A 169 15.38 18.21 9.28
N GLN A 170 14.26 18.89 9.00
CA GLN A 170 14.23 20.19 8.33
C GLN A 170 14.46 21.37 9.29
N GLY A 171 14.17 21.22 10.58
CA GLY A 171 14.37 22.26 11.60
C GLY A 171 15.82 22.46 12.07
N LEU A 172 16.74 21.60 11.64
CA LEU A 172 18.17 21.64 12.02
C LEU A 172 19.09 22.28 10.96
N ALA A 173 18.53 22.84 9.88
CA ALA A 173 19.32 23.66 8.97
C ALA A 173 19.75 24.95 9.71
N PRO A 174 21.05 25.20 9.93
CA PRO A 174 21.49 26.41 10.62
C PRO A 174 21.07 27.62 9.80
N SER A 175 20.26 28.50 10.40
CA SER A 175 20.01 29.84 9.87
C SER A 175 21.37 30.47 9.56
N PRO A 176 21.61 30.98 8.34
CA PRO A 176 22.78 31.79 8.04
C PRO A 176 22.61 33.16 8.72
N SER A 177 22.71 33.17 10.04
CA SER A 177 22.84 34.37 10.84
C SER A 177 24.28 34.84 10.71
N GLY A 178 24.49 35.83 9.85
CA GLY A 178 25.67 36.69 9.94
C GLY A 178 26.41 36.89 8.63
N ARG A 179 26.07 37.99 7.95
CA ARG A 179 27.11 38.93 7.54
C ARG A 179 26.51 40.33 7.48
N GLY A 180 26.60 41.02 8.62
CA GLY A 180 26.61 42.47 8.62
C GLY A 180 27.86 42.92 7.87
N LEU A 181 27.70 43.89 6.98
CA LEU A 181 28.79 44.73 6.51
C LEU A 181 28.27 46.16 6.65
N GLY A 182 28.99 46.93 7.46
CA GLY A 182 28.82 48.37 7.59
C GLY A 182 29.49 49.13 6.45
#